data_AF-A0A7S7UPP4-F1
#
_entry.id   AF-A0A7S7UPP4-F1
#
_cell.length_a   1.000
_cell.length_b   1.000
_cell.length_c   1.000
_cell.angle_alpha   90.00
_cell.angle_beta   90.00
_cell.angle_gamma   90.00
#
_symmetry.space_group_name_H-M   'P 1'
#
loop_
_entity.id
_entity.type
_entity.pdbx_description
1 polymer ?
#
loop_
_entity_poly.entity_id
_entity_poly.type
_entity_poly.pdbx_seq_one_letter_code
_entity_poly.pdbx_strand_id
1 'polypeptide(L)'
;MDLDDIHYYEPSKGHGLRHNPFNAIIAPRPIGWISSQNAQGQLNLAPYSFFNAFNYDPPILGFASIAWKDSVQNASETKEFVWNLVTKDLGEQMNKTAAPLPRGVSEFELAGLATVPSRHVSVPRVRESRAAMECKVTEIVKFKNWKGESVEGWLVLGEVVAVYIDKALIKDGVYQTALAHPILRAGRGGDYVEVTEDRMFEMDRPAGSSSPAFHGS
;
A
#
# COMPACT_ATOMS: atom_id res chain seq x y z
N MET A 1 22.81 21.57 -16.66
CA MET A 1 22.78 21.35 -15.20
C MET A 1 24.22 21.32 -14.77
N ASP A 2 24.62 22.25 -13.91
CA ASP A 2 25.94 22.20 -13.30
C ASP A 2 25.96 21.06 -12.26
N LEU A 3 27.02 20.26 -12.26
CA LEU A 3 27.16 19.18 -11.29
C LEU A 3 27.51 19.71 -9.90
N ASP A 4 28.10 20.91 -9.83
CA ASP A 4 28.44 21.57 -8.56
C ASP A 4 27.20 22.04 -7.79
N ASP A 5 26.04 22.15 -8.46
CA ASP A 5 24.75 22.50 -7.84
C ASP A 5 23.99 21.29 -7.24
N ILE A 6 24.56 20.07 -7.31
CA ILE A 6 23.91 18.85 -6.81
C ILE A 6 24.17 18.69 -5.31
N HIS A 7 23.08 18.65 -4.51
CA HIS A 7 23.15 18.31 -3.09
C HIS A 7 23.49 16.82 -2.89
N TYR A 8 24.78 16.52 -2.73
CA TYR A 8 25.30 15.18 -2.45
C TYR A 8 25.39 14.92 -0.94
N TYR A 9 24.96 13.73 -0.52
CA TYR A 9 25.20 13.23 0.83
C TYR A 9 25.25 11.70 0.86
N GLU A 10 25.98 11.14 1.84
CA GLU A 10 25.93 9.72 2.16
C GLU A 10 24.98 9.52 3.35
N PRO A 11 23.93 8.67 3.26
CA PRO A 11 22.99 8.48 4.36
C PRO A 11 23.65 8.11 5.69
N SER A 12 24.75 7.35 5.66
CA SER A 12 25.56 6.97 6.82
C SER A 12 26.27 8.14 7.50
N LYS A 13 26.49 9.26 6.80
CA LYS A 13 27.11 10.49 7.29
C LYS A 13 26.09 11.58 7.62
N GLY A 14 24.80 11.30 7.44
CA GLY A 14 23.71 12.26 7.58
C GLY A 14 23.41 13.04 6.30
N HIS A 15 22.19 13.55 6.17
CA HIS A 15 21.70 14.18 4.94
C HIS A 15 21.87 15.70 4.84
N GLY A 16 22.22 16.38 5.94
CA GLY A 16 22.43 17.85 5.97
C GLY A 16 21.16 18.71 5.80
N LEU A 17 20.03 18.12 5.42
CA LEU A 17 18.73 18.81 5.29
C LEU A 17 17.92 18.84 6.60
N ARG A 18 16.96 19.77 6.72
CA ARG A 18 16.07 19.91 7.89
C ARG A 18 15.17 18.68 8.11
N HIS A 19 14.80 17.98 7.03
CA HIS A 19 13.99 16.76 7.05
C HIS A 19 14.63 15.71 6.17
N ASN A 20 14.44 14.44 6.52
CA ASN A 20 14.92 13.32 5.71
C ASN A 20 14.23 13.35 4.33
N PRO A 21 14.99 13.54 3.23
CA PRO A 21 14.40 13.69 1.90
C PRO A 21 14.02 12.35 1.26
N PHE A 22 14.48 11.21 1.80
CA PHE A 22 14.37 9.90 1.17
C PHE A 22 12.95 9.56 0.70
N ASN A 23 11.96 9.67 1.60
CA ASN A 23 10.57 9.41 1.25
C ASN A 23 9.97 10.50 0.36
N ALA A 24 10.44 11.74 0.47
CA ALA A 24 9.92 12.85 -0.34
C ALA A 24 10.41 12.78 -1.80
N ILE A 25 11.60 12.22 -2.04
CA ILE A 25 12.14 11.97 -3.38
C ILE A 25 11.38 10.82 -4.05
N ILE A 26 11.05 9.77 -3.29
CA ILE A 26 10.23 8.64 -3.76
C ILE A 26 8.76 8.99 -3.49
N ALA A 27 8.21 9.98 -4.19
CA ALA A 27 6.81 10.40 -4.05
C ALA A 27 6.22 10.74 -5.43
N PRO A 28 4.88 10.63 -5.61
CA PRO A 28 3.90 10.13 -4.65
C PRO A 28 3.91 8.60 -4.54
N ARG A 29 3.65 8.07 -3.35
CA ARG A 29 3.64 6.63 -3.06
C ARG A 29 2.21 6.10 -2.92
N PRO A 30 1.87 4.98 -3.56
CA PRO A 30 0.66 4.23 -3.27
C PRO A 30 0.54 3.89 -1.78
N ILE A 31 -0.68 3.91 -1.26
CA ILE A 31 -0.96 3.59 0.14
C ILE A 31 -1.42 2.14 0.22
N GLY A 32 -0.67 1.32 0.96
CA GLY A 32 -1.12 0.00 1.37
C GLY A 32 -2.03 0.14 2.59
N TRP A 33 -3.35 0.19 2.41
CA TRP A 33 -4.28 0.21 3.54
C TRP A 33 -4.71 -1.21 3.88
N ILE A 34 -3.98 -1.79 4.84
CA ILE A 34 -3.96 -3.22 5.07
C ILE A 34 -4.89 -3.57 6.23
N SER A 35 -5.93 -4.35 5.94
CA SER A 35 -6.66 -5.09 6.96
C SER A 35 -5.98 -6.42 7.21
N SER A 36 -5.95 -6.84 8.47
CA SER A 36 -5.46 -8.14 8.92
C SER A 36 -6.18 -8.55 10.20
N GLN A 37 -6.05 -9.80 10.62
CA GLN A 37 -6.57 -10.24 11.91
C GLN A 37 -5.65 -11.29 12.53
N ASN A 38 -5.68 -11.40 13.85
CA ASN A 38 -4.95 -12.47 14.54
C ASN A 38 -5.75 -13.79 14.54
N ALA A 39 -5.15 -14.84 15.11
CA ALA A 39 -5.78 -16.17 15.20
C ALA A 39 -7.10 -16.19 16.01
N GLN A 40 -7.38 -15.16 16.82
CA GLN A 40 -8.62 -15.01 17.59
C GLN A 40 -9.66 -14.14 16.87
N GLY A 41 -9.38 -13.68 15.64
CA GLY A 41 -10.26 -12.82 14.86
C GLY A 41 -10.26 -11.36 15.27
N GLN A 42 -9.30 -10.91 16.10
CA GLN A 42 -9.18 -9.49 16.45
C GLN A 42 -8.63 -8.73 15.25
N LEU A 43 -9.38 -7.71 14.81
CA LEU A 43 -9.13 -6.97 13.58
C LEU A 43 -8.14 -5.83 13.78
N ASN A 44 -7.23 -5.67 12.83
CA ASN A 44 -6.32 -4.55 12.70
C ASN A 44 -6.47 -3.91 11.32
N LEU A 45 -6.38 -2.59 11.24
CA LEU A 45 -6.32 -1.84 9.98
C LEU A 45 -5.24 -0.76 10.06
N ALA A 46 -4.28 -0.75 9.14
CA ALA A 46 -3.18 0.21 9.18
C ALA A 46 -2.72 0.65 7.78
N PRO A 47 -2.33 1.92 7.58
CA PRO A 47 -1.79 2.41 6.32
C PRO A 47 -0.26 2.27 6.26
N TYR A 48 0.24 1.79 5.13
CA TYR A 48 1.65 1.60 4.83
C TYR A 48 2.02 2.36 3.55
N SER A 49 2.90 3.37 3.66
CA SER A 49 3.37 4.09 2.47
C SER A 49 4.53 3.39 1.73
N PHE A 50 5.04 2.29 2.28
CA PHE A 50 5.98 1.40 1.59
C PHE A 50 5.19 0.21 1.05
N PHE A 51 4.46 0.45 -0.03
CA PHE A 51 3.56 -0.52 -0.66
C PHE A 51 3.67 -0.42 -2.19
N ASN A 52 3.63 -1.57 -2.87
CA ASN A 52 3.52 -1.62 -4.34
C ASN A 52 3.04 -3.00 -4.83
N ALA A 53 2.77 -3.10 -6.14
CA ALA A 53 2.69 -4.37 -6.85
C ALA A 53 4.10 -4.87 -7.23
N PHE A 54 4.30 -6.18 -7.18
CA PHE A 54 5.59 -6.85 -7.42
C PHE A 54 5.55 -7.83 -8.61
N ASN A 55 4.37 -8.27 -9.03
CA ASN A 55 4.21 -9.15 -10.19
C ASN A 55 2.81 -9.01 -10.82
N TYR A 56 2.69 -9.34 -12.11
CA TYR A 56 1.41 -9.36 -12.84
C TYR A 56 0.75 -10.74 -12.83
N ASP A 57 1.51 -11.82 -13.05
CA ASP A 57 0.99 -13.18 -13.16
C ASP A 57 1.88 -14.21 -12.41
N PRO A 58 1.42 -14.77 -11.27
CA PRO A 58 0.23 -14.33 -10.55
C PRO A 58 0.41 -12.91 -9.98
N PRO A 59 -0.67 -12.15 -9.76
CA PRO A 59 -0.59 -10.81 -9.19
C PRO A 59 -0.05 -10.86 -7.76
N ILE A 60 1.04 -10.13 -7.49
CA ILE A 60 1.65 -10.05 -6.15
C ILE A 60 1.64 -8.62 -5.66
N LEU A 61 1.14 -8.41 -4.45
CA LEU A 61 1.26 -7.16 -3.70
C LEU A 61 2.24 -7.31 -2.55
N GLY A 62 2.83 -6.20 -2.13
CA GLY A 62 3.65 -6.19 -0.93
C GLY A 62 3.59 -4.88 -0.16
N PHE A 63 3.67 -4.99 1.17
CA PHE A 63 3.85 -3.86 2.06
C PHE A 63 5.04 -4.10 2.98
N ALA A 64 5.75 -3.03 3.33
CA ALA A 64 6.87 -3.08 4.26
C ALA A 64 6.55 -2.34 5.55
N SER A 65 6.93 -2.95 6.67
CA SER A 65 6.84 -2.37 8.01
C SER A 65 8.23 -2.19 8.58
N ILE A 66 8.52 -1.02 9.16
CA ILE A 66 9.80 -0.69 9.80
C ILE A 66 9.97 -1.33 11.19
N ALA A 67 8.93 -2.01 11.69
CA ALA A 67 8.88 -2.69 12.97
C ALA A 67 7.97 -3.92 12.88
N TRP A 68 8.09 -4.87 13.81
CA TRP A 68 7.18 -6.01 13.92
C TRP A 68 5.85 -5.58 14.55
N LYS A 69 5.01 -4.93 13.75
CA LYS A 69 3.68 -4.45 14.13
C LYS A 69 2.61 -5.52 13.96
N ASP A 70 1.43 -5.27 14.51
CA ASP A 70 0.27 -6.17 14.48
C ASP A 70 -0.04 -6.67 13.06
N SER A 71 -0.04 -5.83 12.02
CA SER A 71 -0.28 -6.33 10.64
C SER A 71 0.74 -7.36 10.16
N VAL A 72 2.02 -7.21 10.52
CA VAL A 72 3.06 -8.20 10.14
C VAL A 72 2.89 -9.48 10.94
N GLN A 73 2.60 -9.35 12.23
CA GLN A 73 2.33 -10.49 13.09
C GLN A 73 1.11 -11.28 12.62
N ASN A 74 -0.01 -10.60 12.37
CA ASN A 74 -1.24 -11.16 11.87
C ASN A 74 -1.02 -11.87 10.52
N ALA A 75 -0.32 -11.23 9.57
CA ALA A 75 0.03 -11.84 8.29
C ALA A 75 0.94 -13.06 8.45
N SER A 76 1.84 -13.05 9.44
CA SER A 76 2.70 -14.19 9.75
C SER A 76 1.92 -15.38 10.31
N GLU A 77 0.96 -15.12 11.19
CA GLU A 77 0.15 -16.12 11.89
C GLU A 77 -0.96 -16.71 10.99
N THR A 78 -1.70 -15.86 10.29
CA THR A 78 -2.88 -16.26 9.52
C THR A 78 -2.60 -16.52 8.04
N LYS A 79 -1.47 -16.04 7.54
CA LYS A 79 -1.11 -16.06 6.11
C LYS A 79 -2.10 -15.30 5.21
N GLU A 80 -2.80 -14.32 5.76
CA GLU A 80 -3.83 -13.58 5.03
C GLU A 80 -3.76 -12.08 5.33
N PHE A 81 -4.08 -11.27 4.34
CA PHE A 81 -4.38 -9.84 4.51
C PHE A 81 -5.28 -9.34 3.38
N VAL A 82 -5.86 -8.16 3.55
CA VAL A 82 -6.60 -7.47 2.50
C VAL A 82 -6.02 -6.09 2.28
N TRP A 83 -5.75 -5.74 1.03
CA TRP A 83 -5.48 -4.36 0.63
C TRP A 83 -6.77 -3.64 0.26
N ASN A 84 -6.94 -2.40 0.72
CA ASN A 84 -8.10 -1.57 0.46
C ASN A 84 -7.66 -0.26 -0.21
N LEU A 85 -8.35 0.14 -1.27
CA LEU A 85 -8.10 1.42 -1.94
C LEU A 85 -8.50 2.57 -1.01
N VAL A 86 -7.62 3.57 -0.90
CA VAL A 86 -7.89 4.82 -0.18
C VAL A 86 -8.28 5.89 -1.18
N THR A 87 -9.52 6.32 -1.10
CA THR A 87 -10.08 7.42 -1.88
C THR A 87 -10.05 8.72 -1.07
N LYS A 88 -10.19 9.87 -1.74
CA LYS A 88 -10.10 11.19 -1.10
C LYS A 88 -11.06 11.37 0.08
N ASP A 89 -12.27 10.86 -0.04
CA ASP A 89 -13.33 10.86 0.98
C ASP A 89 -13.05 9.94 2.18
N LEU A 90 -12.18 8.94 2.02
CA LEU A 90 -11.73 8.04 3.10
C LEU A 90 -10.39 8.46 3.73
N GLY A 91 -9.80 9.58 3.27
CA GLY A 91 -8.46 9.98 3.68
C GLY A 91 -8.32 10.27 5.17
N GLU A 92 -9.33 10.88 5.80
CA GLU A 92 -9.30 11.16 7.25
C GLU A 92 -9.40 9.88 8.08
N GLN A 93 -10.30 8.96 7.68
CA GLN A 93 -10.47 7.66 8.31
C GLN A 93 -9.19 6.84 8.21
N MET A 94 -8.61 6.74 7.02
CA MET A 94 -7.31 6.10 6.82
C MET A 94 -6.22 6.72 7.69
N ASN A 95 -6.18 8.06 7.82
CA ASN A 95 -5.19 8.71 8.67
C ASN A 95 -5.40 8.40 10.16
N LYS A 96 -6.65 8.27 10.63
CA LYS A 96 -6.95 7.84 12.01
C LYS A 96 -6.44 6.44 12.30
N THR A 97 -6.48 5.52 11.32
CA THR A 97 -5.95 4.15 11.49
C THR A 97 -4.42 4.08 11.54
N ALA A 98 -3.70 5.21 11.47
CA ALA A 98 -2.25 5.25 11.73
C ALA A 98 -1.90 5.46 13.21
N ALA A 99 -2.91 5.67 14.08
CA ALA A 99 -2.71 5.89 15.50
C ALA A 99 -2.08 4.65 16.18
N PRO A 100 -1.17 4.84 17.15
CA PRO A 100 -0.57 3.72 17.89
C PRO A 100 -1.56 3.21 18.93
N LEU A 101 -2.45 2.30 18.54
CA LEU A 101 -3.38 1.67 19.47
C LEU A 101 -2.73 0.51 20.24
N PRO A 102 -3.20 0.21 21.47
CA PRO A 102 -2.86 -1.03 22.15
C PRO A 102 -3.32 -2.24 21.33
N ARG A 103 -2.54 -3.32 21.41
CA ARG A 103 -2.87 -4.58 20.73
C ARG A 103 -4.27 -5.08 21.10
N GLY A 104 -5.02 -5.48 20.08
CA GLY A 104 -6.38 -6.02 20.22
C GLY A 104 -7.49 -4.96 20.22
N VAL A 105 -7.15 -3.67 20.18
CA VAL A 105 -8.10 -2.58 19.91
C VAL A 105 -8.18 -2.38 18.39
N SER A 106 -9.39 -2.37 17.83
CA SER A 106 -9.56 -2.30 16.39
C SER A 106 -9.53 -0.87 15.85
N GLU A 107 -8.66 -0.59 14.88
CA GLU A 107 -8.65 0.71 14.19
C GLU A 107 -9.91 0.95 13.34
N PHE A 108 -10.64 -0.11 12.96
CA PHE A 108 -11.94 0.03 12.28
C PHE A 108 -12.91 0.82 13.16
N GLU A 109 -13.01 0.48 14.45
CA GLU A 109 -13.88 1.15 15.40
C GLU A 109 -13.44 2.60 15.62
N LEU A 110 -12.13 2.84 15.80
CA LEU A 110 -11.57 4.19 15.96
C LEU A 110 -11.88 5.09 14.75
N ALA A 111 -11.77 4.54 13.54
CA ALA A 111 -12.00 5.27 12.30
C ALA A 111 -13.47 5.37 11.91
N GLY A 112 -14.37 4.66 12.59
CA GLY A 112 -15.81 4.61 12.28
C GLY A 112 -16.10 3.90 10.96
N LEU A 113 -15.33 2.86 10.63
CA LEU A 113 -15.43 2.11 9.38
C LEU A 113 -16.16 0.78 9.60
N ALA A 114 -17.05 0.43 8.67
CA ALA A 114 -17.67 -0.88 8.69
C ALA A 114 -16.80 -1.91 7.96
N THR A 115 -16.95 -3.17 8.39
CA THR A 115 -16.32 -4.31 7.73
C THR A 115 -17.31 -5.00 6.79
N VAL A 116 -16.80 -5.69 5.79
CA VAL A 116 -17.56 -6.63 4.98
C VAL A 116 -16.74 -7.91 4.77
N PRO A 117 -17.34 -9.11 4.90
CA PRO A 117 -16.61 -10.36 4.75
C PRO A 117 -15.96 -10.51 3.37
N SER A 118 -14.77 -11.12 3.38
CA SER A 118 -14.05 -11.59 2.21
C SER A 118 -14.56 -12.98 1.78
N ARG A 119 -14.17 -13.43 0.58
CA ARG A 119 -14.64 -14.70 -0.02
C ARG A 119 -13.61 -15.82 0.06
N HIS A 120 -12.32 -15.52 -0.06
CA HIS A 120 -11.22 -16.49 -0.14
C HIS A 120 -10.22 -16.38 1.01
N VAL A 121 -10.32 -15.33 1.83
CA VAL A 121 -9.58 -15.14 3.08
C VAL A 121 -10.53 -14.85 4.25
N SER A 122 -10.09 -15.11 5.47
CA SER A 122 -10.84 -14.85 6.71
C SER A 122 -10.84 -13.40 7.14
N VAL A 123 -9.88 -12.60 6.65
CA VAL A 123 -9.73 -11.17 6.96
C VAL A 123 -10.81 -10.36 6.22
N PRO A 124 -11.63 -9.54 6.91
CA PRO A 124 -12.63 -8.71 6.23
C PRO A 124 -11.99 -7.51 5.50
N ARG A 125 -12.73 -6.93 4.56
CA ARG A 125 -12.35 -5.72 3.83
C ARG A 125 -13.09 -4.50 4.36
N VAL A 126 -12.58 -3.30 4.07
CA VAL A 126 -13.24 -2.03 4.42
C VAL A 126 -14.48 -1.88 3.53
N ARG A 127 -15.65 -1.73 4.13
CA ARG A 127 -16.94 -1.68 3.41
C ARG A 127 -16.99 -0.50 2.44
N GLU A 128 -16.51 0.65 2.87
CA GLU A 128 -16.56 1.92 2.14
C GLU A 128 -15.52 1.99 1.02
N SER A 129 -14.51 1.12 1.03
CA SER A 129 -13.47 1.12 0.00
C SER A 129 -14.03 0.66 -1.35
N ARG A 130 -13.78 1.47 -2.39
CA ARG A 130 -14.30 1.25 -3.75
C ARG A 130 -13.51 0.21 -4.55
N ALA A 131 -12.36 -0.24 -4.04
CA ALA A 131 -11.66 -1.41 -4.56
C ALA A 131 -10.86 -2.10 -3.46
N ALA A 132 -10.78 -3.43 -3.51
CA ALA A 132 -10.03 -4.21 -2.52
C ALA A 132 -9.43 -5.46 -3.16
N MET A 133 -8.37 -5.98 -2.56
CA MET A 133 -7.69 -7.20 -3.01
C MET A 133 -7.44 -8.12 -1.81
N GLU A 134 -7.94 -9.36 -1.91
CA GLU A 134 -7.66 -10.40 -0.94
C GLU A 134 -6.32 -11.05 -1.26
N CYS A 135 -5.48 -11.20 -0.25
CA CYS A 135 -4.12 -11.70 -0.44
C CYS A 135 -3.83 -12.89 0.47
N LYS A 136 -3.19 -13.91 -0.10
CA LYS A 136 -2.54 -14.99 0.65
C LYS A 136 -1.05 -14.72 0.73
N VAL A 137 -0.51 -14.69 1.94
CA VAL A 137 0.91 -14.38 2.19
C VAL A 137 1.78 -15.50 1.62
N THR A 138 2.69 -15.12 0.73
CA THR A 138 3.66 -16.03 0.12
C THR A 138 4.98 -15.97 0.88
N GLU A 139 5.44 -14.77 1.23
CA GLU A 139 6.72 -14.55 1.89
C GLU A 139 6.67 -13.41 2.91
N ILE A 140 7.48 -13.54 3.97
CA ILE A 140 7.80 -12.46 4.90
C ILE A 140 9.32 -12.38 5.01
N VAL A 141 9.89 -11.33 4.43
CA VAL A 141 11.34 -11.16 4.30
C VAL A 141 11.83 -10.13 5.31
N LYS A 142 12.69 -10.55 6.24
CA LYS A 142 13.45 -9.63 7.11
C LYS A 142 14.48 -8.89 6.25
N PHE A 143 14.52 -7.57 6.35
CA PHE A 143 15.48 -6.78 5.58
C PHE A 143 16.91 -7.00 6.03
N LYS A 144 17.82 -6.84 5.06
CA LYS A 144 19.27 -6.83 5.27
C LYS A 144 19.86 -5.57 4.64
N ASN A 145 20.92 -5.05 5.22
CA ASN A 145 21.73 -4.03 4.56
C ASN A 145 22.63 -4.68 3.46
N TRP A 146 23.35 -3.86 2.70
CA TRP A 146 24.21 -4.34 1.60
C TRP A 146 25.37 -5.25 2.06
N LYS A 147 25.70 -5.24 3.36
CA LYS A 147 26.71 -6.14 3.97
C LYS A 147 26.11 -7.48 4.41
N GLY A 148 24.80 -7.68 4.25
CA GLY A 148 24.09 -8.89 4.64
C GLY A 148 23.63 -8.92 6.10
N GLU A 149 23.81 -7.83 6.85
CA GLU A 149 23.39 -7.73 8.25
C GLU A 149 21.89 -7.44 8.32
N SER A 150 21.16 -8.13 9.20
CA SER A 150 19.74 -7.89 9.41
C SER A 150 19.48 -6.48 9.94
N VAL A 151 18.44 -5.81 9.40
CA VAL A 151 17.99 -4.49 9.87
C VAL A 151 16.53 -4.54 10.29
N GLU A 152 16.12 -3.58 11.13
CA GLU A 152 14.72 -3.46 11.53
C GLU A 152 13.83 -3.10 10.34
N GLY A 153 13.03 -4.06 9.91
CA GLY A 153 12.05 -3.93 8.87
C GLY A 153 11.76 -5.26 8.17
N TRP A 154 10.53 -5.41 7.69
CA TRP A 154 10.04 -6.62 7.04
C TRP A 154 9.22 -6.24 5.82
N LEU A 155 9.41 -6.98 4.73
CA LEU A 155 8.53 -7.00 3.57
C LEU A 155 7.59 -8.18 3.68
N VAL A 156 6.29 -7.93 3.62
CA VAL A 156 5.26 -8.96 3.47
C VAL A 156 4.82 -8.98 2.02
N LEU A 157 4.90 -10.14 1.38
CA LEU A 157 4.43 -10.39 0.01
C LEU A 157 3.20 -11.30 0.06
N GLY A 158 2.21 -11.01 -0.78
CA GLY A 158 1.03 -11.86 -0.93
C GLY A 158 0.52 -11.90 -2.35
N GLU A 159 0.11 -13.10 -2.76
CA GLU A 159 -0.60 -13.34 -4.01
C GLU A 159 -2.04 -12.85 -3.88
N VAL A 160 -2.50 -12.06 -4.85
CA VAL A 160 -3.88 -11.59 -4.93
C VAL A 160 -4.77 -12.73 -5.43
N VAL A 161 -5.66 -13.21 -4.57
CA VAL A 161 -6.57 -14.33 -4.86
C VAL A 161 -7.99 -13.89 -5.20
N ALA A 162 -8.35 -12.64 -4.92
CA ALA A 162 -9.61 -12.03 -5.35
C ALA A 162 -9.50 -10.52 -5.44
N VAL A 163 -10.25 -9.92 -6.36
CA VAL A 163 -10.30 -8.46 -6.58
C VAL A 163 -11.76 -7.99 -6.54
N TYR A 164 -11.98 -6.87 -5.86
CA TYR A 164 -13.25 -6.16 -5.77
C TYR A 164 -13.08 -4.78 -6.40
N ILE A 165 -14.01 -4.41 -7.27
CA ILE A 165 -14.06 -3.09 -7.89
C ILE A 165 -15.51 -2.62 -7.88
N ASP A 166 -15.74 -1.40 -7.42
CA ASP A 166 -17.01 -0.69 -7.64
C ASP A 166 -17.23 -0.53 -9.15
N LYS A 167 -18.33 -1.09 -9.66
CA LYS A 167 -18.65 -1.09 -11.09
C LYS A 167 -18.72 0.31 -11.70
N ALA A 168 -19.02 1.35 -10.90
CA ALA A 168 -19.00 2.74 -11.37
C ALA A 168 -17.59 3.22 -11.79
N LEU A 169 -16.54 2.50 -11.38
CA LEU A 169 -15.15 2.75 -11.77
C LEU A 169 -14.75 2.05 -13.07
N ILE A 170 -15.65 1.29 -13.70
CA ILE A 170 -15.37 0.56 -14.95
C ILE A 170 -16.22 1.17 -16.06
N LYS A 171 -15.57 1.64 -17.13
CA LYS A 171 -16.22 2.11 -18.36
C LYS A 171 -15.72 1.24 -19.51
N ASP A 172 -16.65 0.67 -20.27
CA ASP A 172 -16.36 -0.16 -21.44
C ASP A 172 -15.33 -1.28 -21.17
N GLY A 173 -15.43 -1.91 -19.99
CA GLY A 173 -14.52 -2.98 -19.56
C GLY A 173 -13.17 -2.51 -19.00
N VAL A 174 -12.93 -1.20 -18.92
CA VAL A 174 -11.66 -0.62 -18.48
C VAL A 174 -11.82 0.09 -17.13
N TYR A 175 -10.93 -0.20 -16.18
CA TYR A 175 -10.85 0.49 -14.90
C TYR A 175 -10.38 1.94 -15.08
N GLN A 176 -11.15 2.88 -14.55
CA GLN A 176 -10.96 4.32 -14.67
C GLN A 176 -10.41 4.88 -13.36
N THR A 177 -9.08 4.93 -13.24
CA THR A 177 -8.38 5.32 -12.01
C THR A 177 -8.85 6.65 -11.43
N ALA A 178 -9.02 7.68 -12.25
CA ALA A 178 -9.44 9.01 -11.80
C ALA A 178 -10.85 9.05 -11.18
N LEU A 179 -11.78 8.19 -11.62
CA LEU A 179 -13.14 8.15 -11.07
C LEU A 179 -13.19 7.70 -9.60
N ALA A 180 -12.12 7.06 -9.12
CA ALA A 180 -12.00 6.66 -7.73
C ALA A 180 -11.45 7.78 -6.84
N HIS A 181 -10.85 8.84 -7.40
CA HIS A 181 -10.14 9.87 -6.65
C HIS A 181 -9.16 9.28 -5.61
N PRO A 182 -8.29 8.33 -5.98
CA PRO A 182 -7.39 7.72 -5.02
C PRO A 182 -6.37 8.74 -4.51
N ILE A 183 -6.03 8.65 -3.23
CA ILE A 183 -4.97 9.48 -2.64
C ILE A 183 -3.67 8.70 -2.49
N LEU A 184 -2.57 9.39 -2.76
CA LEU A 184 -1.21 8.86 -2.67
C LEU A 184 -0.46 9.64 -1.59
N ARG A 185 0.40 8.95 -0.82
CA ARG A 185 1.23 9.61 0.17
C ARG A 185 2.34 10.39 -0.52
N ALA A 186 2.39 11.69 -0.33
CA ALA A 186 3.37 12.56 -0.95
C ALA A 186 4.52 12.88 0.00
N GLY A 187 5.08 14.09 -0.14
CA GLY A 187 6.32 14.57 0.47
C GLY A 187 6.26 14.77 1.99
N ARG A 188 6.60 15.97 2.45
CA ARG A 188 6.92 16.26 3.85
C ARG A 188 5.67 16.34 4.71
N GLY A 189 5.82 16.07 6.02
CA GLY A 189 4.90 16.52 7.09
C GLY A 189 3.50 15.88 7.14
N GLY A 190 2.97 15.36 6.03
CA GLY A 190 1.59 14.89 5.92
C GLY A 190 0.96 15.09 4.55
N ASP A 191 1.73 15.50 3.53
CA ASP A 191 1.20 15.75 2.19
C ASP A 191 0.59 14.50 1.54
N TYR A 192 -0.55 14.68 0.87
CA TYR A 192 -1.18 13.70 0.00
C TYR A 192 -1.48 14.36 -1.35
N VAL A 193 -1.39 13.57 -2.42
CA VAL A 193 -1.83 13.97 -3.76
C VAL A 193 -3.05 13.14 -4.13
N GLU A 194 -4.06 13.80 -4.68
CA GLU A 194 -5.24 13.15 -5.24
C GLU A 194 -5.04 12.94 -6.74
N VAL A 195 -5.39 11.76 -7.23
CA VAL A 195 -5.40 11.48 -8.67
C VAL A 195 -6.74 11.92 -9.25
N THR A 196 -6.69 12.90 -10.15
CA THR A 196 -7.85 13.44 -10.87
C THR A 196 -7.62 13.39 -12.38
N GLU A 197 -8.69 13.42 -13.15
CA GLU A 197 -8.64 13.30 -14.62
C GLU A 197 -7.83 14.44 -15.24
N ASP A 198 -7.95 15.67 -14.73
CA ASP A 198 -7.21 16.86 -15.22
C ASP A 198 -5.69 16.80 -14.97
N ARG A 199 -5.23 15.84 -14.16
CA ARG A 199 -3.81 15.63 -13.82
C ARG A 199 -3.22 14.39 -14.48
N MET A 200 -4.03 13.62 -15.18
CA MET A 200 -3.58 12.44 -15.94
C MET A 200 -3.30 12.82 -17.39
N PHE A 201 -2.30 12.17 -17.97
CA PHE A 201 -2.00 12.26 -19.40
C PHE A 201 -1.51 10.90 -19.87
N GLU A 202 -1.77 10.59 -21.14
CA GLU A 202 -1.33 9.35 -21.75
C GLU A 202 0.07 9.51 -22.35
N MET A 203 0.86 8.45 -22.28
CA MET A 203 2.16 8.35 -22.94
C MET A 203 2.23 7.01 -23.65
N ASP A 204 2.49 7.05 -24.95
CA ASP A 204 2.69 5.84 -25.73
C ASP A 204 3.97 5.13 -25.32
N ARG A 205 3.89 3.80 -25.22
CA ARG A 205 5.09 2.99 -25.03
C ARG A 205 5.88 2.92 -26.34
N PRO A 206 7.21 3.02 -26.30
CA PRO A 206 8.03 2.77 -27.47
C PRO A 206 7.79 1.37 -28.06
N ALA A 207 7.91 1.26 -29.38
CA ALA A 207 7.79 -0.01 -30.08
C ALA A 207 8.79 -1.06 -29.53
N GLY A 208 8.33 -2.31 -29.39
CA GLY A 208 9.16 -3.42 -28.88
C GLY A 208 9.26 -3.52 -27.35
N SER A 209 8.54 -2.67 -26.61
CA SER A 209 8.46 -2.79 -25.15
C SER A 209 7.70 -4.05 -24.71
N SER A 210 8.12 -4.66 -23.60
CA SER A 210 7.43 -5.80 -23.02
C SER A 210 5.99 -5.42 -22.67
N SER A 211 5.04 -6.13 -23.26
CA SER A 211 3.64 -6.08 -22.86
C SER A 211 3.43 -7.22 -21.87
N PRO A 212 3.03 -6.97 -20.61
CA PRO A 212 2.63 -8.04 -19.72
C PRO A 212 1.52 -8.83 -20.43
N ALA A 213 1.66 -10.15 -20.50
CA ALA A 213 0.56 -11.00 -20.94
C ALA A 213 -0.52 -10.93 -19.86
N PHE A 214 -1.52 -10.07 -20.03
CA PHE A 214 -2.68 -10.09 -19.17
C PHE A 214 -3.48 -11.35 -19.50
N HIS A 215 -3.64 -12.25 -18.52
CA HIS A 215 -4.68 -13.26 -18.60
C HIS A 215 -6.02 -12.61 -18.30
N GLY A 216 -6.72 -12.26 -19.37
CA GLY A 216 -8.07 -11.72 -19.36
C GLY A 216 -8.61 -11.78 -20.78
N SER A 217 -9.29 -12.89 -21.10
CA SER A 217 -10.08 -13.07 -22.32
C SER A 217 -11.16 -11.99 -22.46
#